data_AF-A0A353G466-F1
#
_entry.id   AF-A0A353G466-F1
#
_cell.length_a   1.000
_cell.length_b   1.000
_cell.length_c   1.000
_cell.angle_alpha   90.00
_cell.angle_beta   90.00
_cell.angle_gamma   90.00
#
_symmetry.space_group_name_H-M   'P 1'
#
loop_
_entity.id
_entity.type
_entity.pdbx_description
1 polymer ?
#
loop_
_entity_poly.entity_id
_entity_poly.type
_entity_poly.pdbx_seq_one_letter_code
_entity_poly.pdbx_strand_id
1 'polypeptide(L)'
;SASPPEPRTSHNVTNVEVLADRGDEVDVRYNFLTLNHRYKVTDQFFGTIFVTLRQSGDALLIASKKIVLKNDYIRQVIDIYHI
;
A
#
# COMPACT_ATOMS: atom_id res chain seq x y z
N SER A 1 -28.03 -10.53 -18.40
CA SER A 1 -27.30 -11.11 -17.25
C SER A 1 -26.52 -9.98 -16.59
N ALA A 2 -26.46 -9.93 -15.26
CA ALA A 2 -25.58 -8.98 -14.57
C ALA A 2 -24.20 -9.61 -14.40
N SER A 3 -23.13 -8.86 -14.68
CA SER A 3 -21.77 -9.29 -14.34
C SER A 3 -21.60 -9.33 -12.81
N PRO A 4 -20.79 -10.25 -12.29
CA PRO A 4 -20.41 -10.21 -10.88
C PRO A 4 -19.73 -8.86 -10.57
N PRO A 5 -19.99 -8.26 -9.39
CA PRO A 5 -19.36 -6.99 -9.04
C PRO A 5 -17.85 -7.16 -8.91
N GLU A 6 -17.11 -6.19 -9.44
CA GLU A 6 -15.65 -6.11 -9.30
C GLU A 6 -15.21 -6.00 -7.83
N PRO A 7 -14.00 -6.49 -7.49
CA PRO A 7 -13.40 -6.26 -6.18
C PRO A 7 -13.33 -4.76 -5.85
N ARG A 8 -13.58 -4.41 -4.60
CA ARG A 8 -13.44 -3.03 -4.10
C ARG A 8 -12.36 -2.99 -3.03
N THR A 9 -11.39 -2.11 -3.18
CA THR A 9 -10.35 -1.87 -2.17
C THR A 9 -10.57 -0.54 -1.44
N SER A 10 -10.17 -0.50 -0.17
CA SER A 10 -10.08 0.72 0.63
C SER A 10 -8.73 0.75 1.33
N HIS A 11 -7.89 1.71 0.96
CA HIS A 11 -6.53 1.87 1.46
C HIS A 11 -6.52 2.85 2.63
N ASN A 12 -5.96 2.42 3.75
CA ASN A 12 -5.73 3.26 4.91
C ASN A 12 -4.23 3.34 5.14
N VAL A 13 -3.70 4.57 5.14
CA VAL A 13 -2.30 4.87 5.43
C VAL A 13 -2.26 5.56 6.79
N THR A 14 -1.48 5.00 7.71
CA THR A 14 -1.42 5.47 9.10
C THR A 14 0.02 5.54 9.57
N ASN A 15 0.26 6.30 10.65
CA ASN A 15 1.57 6.39 11.30
C ASN A 15 2.70 6.76 10.31
N VAL A 16 2.46 7.77 9.48
CA VAL A 16 3.44 8.28 8.53
C VAL A 16 4.57 8.96 9.28
N GLU A 17 5.80 8.52 9.03
CA GLU A 17 7.02 9.02 9.66
C GLU A 17 8.09 9.28 8.59
N VAL A 18 8.67 10.47 8.59
CA VAL A 18 9.88 10.78 7.82
C VAL A 18 11.08 10.19 8.56
N LEU A 19 11.84 9.32 7.90
CA LEU A 19 13.02 8.68 8.47
C LEU A 19 14.31 9.47 8.16
N ALA A 20 14.40 10.02 6.95
CA ALA A 20 15.53 10.82 6.51
C ALA A 20 15.11 11.78 5.38
N ASP A 21 15.72 12.95 5.37
CA ASP A 21 15.68 13.91 4.26
C ASP A 21 17.12 14.09 3.74
N ARG A 22 17.32 13.77 2.46
CA ARG A 22 18.62 13.85 1.78
C ARG A 22 18.67 14.97 0.74
N GLY A 23 17.69 15.88 0.74
CA GLY A 23 17.55 16.95 -0.24
C GLY A 23 16.64 16.53 -1.40
N ASP A 24 17.18 15.79 -2.38
CA ASP A 24 16.40 15.35 -3.55
C ASP A 24 15.57 14.09 -3.28
N GLU A 25 15.81 13.41 -2.15
CA GLU A 25 15.10 12.22 -1.71
C GLU A 25 14.67 12.30 -0.24
N VAL A 26 13.47 11.79 0.04
CA VAL A 26 12.93 11.60 1.39
C VAL A 26 12.56 10.13 1.59
N ASP A 27 13.06 9.54 2.67
CA ASP A 27 12.66 8.20 3.11
C ASP A 27 11.50 8.31 4.10
N VAL A 28 10.41 7.61 3.80
CA VAL A 28 9.20 7.59 4.63
C VAL A 28 8.85 6.16 5.02
N ARG A 29 8.43 5.98 6.27
CA ARG A 29 7.77 4.77 6.75
C ARG A 29 6.30 5.05 7.02
N TYR A 30 5.42 4.10 6.72
CA TYR A 30 4.04 4.15 7.18
C TYR A 30 3.48 2.74 7.40
N ASN A 31 2.45 2.65 8.23
CA ASN A 31 1.64 1.44 8.33
C ASN A 31 0.49 1.51 7.32
N PHE A 32 0.05 0.34 6.84
CA PHE A 32 -1.10 0.26 5.95
C PHE A 32 -2.12 -0.77 6.45
N LEU A 33 -3.39 -0.53 6.13
CA LEU A 33 -4.48 -1.49 6.15
C LEU A 33 -5.30 -1.31 4.87
N THR A 34 -5.30 -2.33 4.04
CA THR A 34 -6.18 -2.41 2.87
C THR A 34 -7.32 -3.38 3.16
N LEU A 35 -8.56 -2.88 3.11
CA LEU A 35 -9.76 -3.72 3.09
C LEU A 35 -10.06 -4.09 1.64
N ASN A 36 -10.29 -5.37 1.35
CA ASN A 36 -10.67 -5.85 0.03
C ASN A 36 -12.01 -6.59 0.12
N HIS A 37 -13.04 -6.09 -0.57
CA HIS A 37 -14.37 -6.69 -0.55
C HIS A 37 -14.74 -7.30 -1.90
N ARG A 38 -14.98 -8.61 -1.91
CA ARG A 38 -15.38 -9.38 -3.10
C ARG A 38 -16.34 -10.50 -2.70
N TYR A 39 -17.40 -10.70 -3.48
CA TYR A 39 -18.37 -11.80 -3.28
C TYR A 39 -18.84 -12.00 -1.82
N LYS A 40 -19.16 -10.89 -1.12
CA LYS A 40 -19.62 -10.87 0.29
C LYS A 40 -18.55 -11.25 1.33
N VAL A 41 -17.29 -11.39 0.93
CA VAL A 41 -16.15 -11.59 1.82
C VAL A 41 -15.33 -10.30 1.87
N THR A 42 -14.89 -9.92 3.06
CA THR A 42 -13.95 -8.82 3.26
C THR A 42 -12.64 -9.39 3.81
N ASP A 43 -11.60 -9.32 2.99
CA ASP A 43 -10.23 -9.63 3.38
C ASP A 43 -9.50 -8.36 3.84
N GLN A 44 -8.42 -8.56 4.58
CA GLN A 44 -7.57 -7.48 5.09
C GLN A 44 -6.13 -7.78 4.74
N PHE A 45 -5.39 -6.76 4.31
CA PHE A 45 -3.95 -6.80 4.10
C PHE A 45 -3.34 -5.68 4.93
N PHE A 46 -2.38 -6.01 5.79
CA PHE A 46 -1.78 -4.98 6.64
C PHE A 46 -0.29 -5.22 6.87
N GLY A 47 0.40 -4.15 7.19
CA GLY A 47 1.83 -4.20 7.37
C GLY A 47 2.47 -2.83 7.45
N THR A 48 3.72 -2.78 7.03
CA THR A 48 4.53 -1.56 7.04
C THR A 48 5.19 -1.39 5.69
N ILE A 49 5.16 -0.16 5.16
CA ILE A 49 5.79 0.21 3.90
C ILE A 49 6.93 1.18 4.20
N PHE A 50 8.03 0.96 3.49
CA PHE A 50 9.17 1.88 3.40
C PHE A 50 9.22 2.38 1.96
N VAL A 51 9.19 3.70 1.79
CA VAL A 51 9.21 4.32 0.47
C VAL A 51 10.29 5.40 0.44
N THR A 52 11.06 5.42 -0.65
CA THR A 52 11.91 6.55 -0.99
C THR A 52 11.19 7.36 -2.06
N LEU A 53 10.88 8.62 -1.74
CA LEU A 53 10.29 9.58 -2.66
C LEU A 53 11.41 10.48 -3.19
N ARG A 54 11.55 10.59 -4.51
CA ARG A 54 12.50 11.47 -5.17
C ARG A 54 11.78 12.63 -5.83
N GLN A 55 12.31 13.84 -5.67
CA GLN A 55 11.81 15.02 -6.36
C GLN A 55 12.12 14.93 -7.87
N SER A 56 11.10 15.18 -8.69
CA SER A 56 11.21 15.26 -10.15
C SER A 56 10.38 16.44 -10.64
N GLY A 57 11.05 17.59 -10.83
CA GLY A 57 10.37 18.87 -11.05
C GLY A 57 9.47 19.21 -9.86
N ASP A 58 8.19 19.44 -10.14
CA ASP A 58 7.18 19.77 -9.13
C ASP A 58 6.48 18.53 -8.52
N ALA A 59 6.93 17.32 -8.86
CA ALA A 59 6.34 16.07 -8.39
C ALA A 59 7.29 15.26 -7.49
N LEU A 60 6.70 14.39 -6.66
CA LEU A 60 7.40 13.31 -5.97
C LEU A 60 7.12 11.98 -6.68
N LEU A 61 8.17 11.27 -7.04
CA LEU A 61 8.09 9.93 -7.64
C LEU A 61 8.61 8.88 -6.67
N ILE A 62 8.04 7.69 -6.71
CA ILE A 62 8.52 6.54 -5.93
C ILE A 62 9.80 6.02 -6.60
N ALA A 63 10.95 6.21 -5.95
CA ALA A 63 12.22 5.65 -6.39
C ALA A 63 12.42 4.22 -5.87
N SER A 64 11.85 3.91 -4.69
CA SER A 64 11.86 2.57 -4.10
C SER A 64 10.63 2.39 -3.21
N LYS A 65 10.00 1.21 -3.24
CA LYS A 65 8.90 0.82 -2.35
C LYS A 65 9.16 -0.61 -1.86
N LYS A 66 9.42 -0.77 -0.56
CA LYS A 66 9.51 -2.06 0.13
C LYS A 66 8.30 -2.25 1.01
N ILE A 67 7.65 -3.40 0.91
CA ILE A 67 6.42 -3.72 1.65
C ILE A 67 6.71 -4.91 2.55
N VAL A 68 6.42 -4.77 3.83
CA VAL A 68 6.45 -5.84 4.82
C VAL A 68 5.00 -6.19 5.14
N LEU A 69 4.48 -7.22 4.47
CA LEU A 69 3.15 -7.78 4.73
C LEU A 69 3.20 -8.63 6.01
N LYS A 70 2.31 -8.36 6.97
CA LYS A 70 2.35 -9.01 8.30
C LYS A 70 1.40 -10.20 8.43
N ASN A 71 0.47 -10.36 7.50
CA ASN A 71 -0.53 -11.42 7.53
C ASN A 71 -0.43 -12.33 6.31
N ASP A 72 0.77 -12.78 5.95
CA ASP A 72 1.10 -13.52 4.72
C ASP A 72 0.48 -14.93 4.59
N TYR A 73 -0.25 -15.43 5.60
CA TYR A 73 -1.03 -16.68 5.56
C TYR A 73 -2.34 -16.58 4.74
N ILE A 74 -2.42 -15.67 3.77
CA ILE A 74 -3.68 -15.31 3.09
C ILE A 74 -4.14 -16.43 2.18
N ARG A 75 -5.43 -16.77 2.24
CA ARG A 75 -6.06 -17.85 1.46
C ARG A 75 -6.25 -17.51 -0.02
N GLN A 76 -5.94 -16.28 -0.44
CA GLN A 76 -6.09 -15.78 -1.81
C GLN A 76 -4.81 -15.11 -2.30
N VAL A 77 -4.68 -14.99 -3.63
CA VAL A 77 -3.57 -14.30 -4.29
C VAL A 77 -3.60 -12.80 -3.93
N ILE A 78 -2.45 -12.26 -3.56
CA ILE A 78 -2.23 -10.82 -3.42
C ILE A 78 -1.70 -10.24 -4.74
N ASP A 79 -2.05 -8.99 -5.00
CA ASP A 79 -1.66 -8.23 -6.21
C ASP A 79 -1.39 -6.77 -5.82
N ILE A 80 -0.76 -5.98 -6.69
CA ILE A 80 -0.25 -4.64 -6.41
C ILE A 80 -1.32 -3.67 -5.91
N TYR A 81 -2.59 -3.83 -6.30
CA TYR A 81 -3.68 -2.96 -5.86
C TYR A 81 -4.17 -3.26 -4.43
N HIS A 82 -3.59 -4.26 -3.76
CA HIS A 82 -3.85 -4.52 -2.35
C HIS A 82 -2.89 -3.77 -1.41
N ILE A 83 -1.82 -3.14 -1.94
CA ILE A 83 -0.64 -2.72 -1.16
C ILE A 83 -0.02 -1.37 -1.59
#